data_AF-A0AAW5PEN8-F1
#
_entry.id   AF-A0AAW5PEN8-F1
#
_cell.length_a   1.000
_cell.length_b   1.000
_cell.length_c   1.000
_cell.angle_alpha   90.00
_cell.angle_beta   90.00
_cell.angle_gamma   90.00
#
_symmetry.space_group_name_H-M   'P 1'
#
loop_
_entity.id
_entity.type
_entity.pdbx_description
1 polymer ?
#
loop_
_entity_poly.entity_id
_entity_poly.type
_entity_poly.pdbx_seq_one_letter_code
_entity_poly.pdbx_strand_id
1 'polypeptide(L)'
;MNDERYPWLILVPRLSGVTEWIDLDGEQQDKLRTELNRACKALKGTDGVEKINIGSLGNIVRQLHFHVIGRHVGDPAWPGPVWGQGQAHRFDPQVLAERVAHWKERLGYSPQP
;
A
#
# COMPACT_ATOMS: atom_id res chain seq x y z
N MET A 1 -3.68 3.54 3.20
CA MET A 1 -4.12 3.25 4.58
C MET A 1 -4.35 4.57 5.29
N ASN A 2 -5.38 4.70 6.14
CA ASN A 2 -5.57 5.90 6.97
C ASN A 2 -4.78 5.76 8.29
N ASP A 3 -3.46 5.74 8.16
CA ASP A 3 -2.50 5.73 9.27
C ASP A 3 -1.28 6.56 8.87
N GLU A 4 -1.14 7.74 9.45
CA GLU A 4 -0.13 8.74 9.09
C GLU A 4 1.29 8.37 9.49
N ARG A 5 1.42 7.40 10.41
CA ARG A 5 2.70 6.93 10.93
C ARG A 5 3.61 6.35 9.85
N TYR A 6 3.04 5.91 8.72
CA TYR A 6 3.78 5.29 7.63
C TYR A 6 3.27 5.75 6.27
N PRO A 7 4.14 5.97 5.27
CA PRO A 7 3.74 5.97 3.87
C PRO A 7 3.21 4.58 3.50
N TRP A 8 1.89 4.43 3.36
CA TRP A 8 1.26 3.09 3.25
C TRP A 8 0.14 3.03 2.21
N LEU A 9 0.41 2.32 1.12
CA LEU A 9 -0.52 1.99 0.05
C LEU A 9 -1.06 0.56 0.21
N ILE A 10 -2.31 0.35 -0.24
CA ILE A 10 -2.91 -0.99 -0.32
C ILE A 10 -3.38 -1.18 -1.76
N LEU A 11 -2.90 -2.22 -2.43
CA LEU A 11 -3.35 -2.61 -3.76
C LEU A 11 -4.39 -3.71 -3.61
N VAL A 12 -5.55 -3.52 -4.23
CA VAL A 12 -6.66 -4.46 -4.19
C VAL A 12 -7.03 -4.80 -5.64
N PRO A 13 -6.78 -6.03 -6.10
CA PRO A 13 -7.25 -6.47 -7.41
C PRO A 13 -8.77 -6.33 -7.50
N ARG A 14 -9.26 -5.74 -8.60
CA ARG A 14 -10.71 -5.55 -8.85
C ARG A 14 -11.34 -6.83 -9.38
N LEU A 15 -11.22 -7.91 -8.61
CA LEU A 15 -11.76 -9.24 -8.90
C LEU A 15 -12.65 -9.67 -7.73
N SER A 16 -13.79 -10.27 -8.04
CA SER A 16 -14.71 -10.76 -7.02
C SER A 16 -14.27 -12.13 -6.51
N GLY A 17 -14.43 -12.37 -5.20
CA GLY A 17 -14.19 -13.68 -4.59
C GLY A 17 -12.72 -14.10 -4.44
N VAL A 18 -11.77 -13.31 -4.94
CA VAL A 18 -10.33 -13.60 -4.84
C VAL A 18 -9.83 -13.30 -3.43
N THR A 19 -9.19 -14.29 -2.81
CA THR A 19 -8.68 -14.19 -1.43
C THR A 19 -7.17 -14.39 -1.35
N GLU A 20 -6.61 -15.22 -2.23
CA GLU A 20 -5.20 -15.59 -2.24
C GLU A 20 -4.53 -15.27 -3.58
N TRP A 21 -3.20 -15.13 -3.56
CA TRP A 21 -2.40 -14.98 -4.78
C TRP A 21 -2.62 -16.13 -5.78
N ILE A 22 -2.79 -17.35 -5.25
CA ILE A 22 -2.98 -18.56 -6.06
C ILE A 22 -4.38 -18.68 -6.67
N ASP A 23 -5.32 -17.82 -6.30
CA ASP A 23 -6.64 -17.74 -6.95
C ASP A 23 -6.57 -16.99 -8.30
N LEU A 24 -5.50 -16.24 -8.53
CA LEU A 24 -5.26 -15.48 -9.76
C LEU A 24 -4.67 -16.38 -10.86
N ASP A 25 -5.11 -16.18 -12.10
CA ASP A 25 -4.43 -16.76 -13.27
C ASP A 25 -3.07 -16.07 -13.55
N GLY A 26 -2.28 -16.64 -14.46
CA GLY A 26 -0.94 -16.12 -14.77
C GLY A 26 -0.93 -14.69 -15.30
N GLU A 27 -1.91 -14.31 -16.12
CA GLU A 27 -2.01 -12.95 -16.68
C GLU A 27 -2.37 -11.94 -15.59
N GLN A 28 -3.31 -12.31 -14.71
CA GLN A 28 -3.71 -11.52 -13.56
C GLN A 28 -2.54 -11.33 -12.59
N GLN A 29 -1.78 -12.39 -12.32
CA GLN A 29 -0.56 -12.32 -11.50
C GLN A 29 0.50 -11.39 -12.11
N ASP A 30 0.74 -11.50 -13.43
CA ASP A 30 1.71 -10.65 -14.14
C ASP A 30 1.32 -9.17 -14.12
N LYS A 31 0.02 -8.89 -14.31
CA LYS A 31 -0.52 -7.53 -14.19
C LYS A 31 -0.37 -7.00 -12.77
N LEU A 32 -0.79 -7.77 -11.77
CA LEU A 32 -0.71 -7.36 -10.37
C LEU A 32 0.75 -7.15 -9.94
N ARG A 33 1.67 -8.02 -10.35
CA ARG A 33 3.12 -7.84 -10.14
C ARG A 33 3.60 -6.52 -10.72
N THR A 34 3.17 -6.18 -11.93
CA THR A 34 3.56 -4.93 -12.61
C THR A 34 3.05 -3.69 -11.85
N GLU A 35 1.79 -3.71 -11.43
CA GLU A 35 1.19 -2.64 -10.62
C GLU A 35 1.85 -2.52 -9.24
N LEU A 36 2.14 -3.65 -8.59
CA LEU A 36 2.83 -3.72 -7.31
C LEU A 36 4.24 -3.12 -7.40
N ASN A 37 5.00 -3.48 -8.45
CA ASN A 37 6.32 -2.92 -8.71
C ASN A 37 6.27 -1.41 -8.92
N ARG A 38 5.26 -0.91 -9.64
CA ARG A 38 5.07 0.55 -9.83
C ARG A 38 4.82 1.25 -8.50
N ALA A 39 3.92 0.73 -7.67
CA ALA A 39 3.63 1.29 -6.36
C ALA A 39 4.86 1.27 -5.43
N CYS A 40 5.62 0.17 -5.42
CA CYS A 40 6.84 0.06 -4.64
C CYS A 40 7.90 1.08 -5.05
N LYS A 41 8.13 1.26 -6.36
CA LYS A 41 9.07 2.25 -6.88
C LYS A 41 8.64 3.68 -6.53
N ALA A 42 7.36 3.99 -6.69
CA ALA A 42 6.82 5.30 -6.35
C ALA A 42 6.98 5.61 -4.86
N LEU A 43 6.65 4.66 -3.99
CA LEU A 43 6.77 4.80 -2.54
C LEU A 43 8.24 4.92 -2.10
N LYS A 44 9.13 4.12 -2.71
CA LYS A 44 10.56 4.13 -2.43
C LYS A 44 11.24 5.46 -2.79
N GLY A 45 10.72 6.18 -3.78
CA GLY A 45 11.19 7.52 -4.15
C GLY A 45 10.63 8.65 -3.27
N THR A 46 9.92 8.35 -2.17
CA THR A 46 9.47 9.37 -1.21
C THR A 46 10.60 9.69 -0.25
N ASP A 47 10.76 10.97 0.09
CA ASP A 47 11.80 11.43 1.00
C ASP A 47 11.73 10.68 2.35
N GLY A 48 12.90 10.29 2.85
CA GLY A 48 13.03 9.53 4.10
C GLY A 48 12.70 8.05 4.01
N VAL A 49 12.21 7.51 2.89
CA VAL A 49 11.94 6.06 2.76
C VAL A 49 13.21 5.27 2.43
N GLU A 50 13.69 4.49 3.40
CA GLU A 50 14.92 3.68 3.29
C GLU A 50 14.65 2.23 2.86
N LYS A 51 13.48 1.67 3.20
CA LYS A 51 13.11 0.29 2.87
C LYS A 51 11.65 0.17 2.48
N ILE A 52 11.33 -0.78 1.60
CA ILE A 52 9.95 -1.18 1.32
C ILE A 52 9.65 -2.51 2.03
N ASN A 53 8.48 -2.58 2.66
CA ASN A 53 7.84 -3.82 3.09
C ASN A 53 6.62 -4.09 2.20
N ILE A 54 6.49 -5.34 1.77
CA ILE A 54 5.37 -5.83 0.98
C ILE A 54 4.77 -7.02 1.72
N GLY A 55 3.46 -7.08 1.85
CA GLY A 55 2.79 -8.23 2.47
C GLY A 55 1.36 -8.42 1.99
N SER A 56 1.00 -9.67 1.69
CA SER A 56 -0.39 -10.13 1.56
C SER A 56 -0.66 -11.02 2.77
N LEU A 57 -1.51 -10.56 3.69
CA LEU A 57 -1.81 -11.27 4.94
C LEU A 57 -3.23 -11.80 4.94
N GLY A 58 -4.22 -10.91 4.83
CA GLY A 58 -5.62 -11.31 4.72
C GLY A 58 -6.25 -11.92 5.98
N ASN A 59 -5.61 -11.84 7.17
CA ASN A 59 -6.09 -12.53 8.37
C ASN A 59 -7.43 -12.04 8.95
N ILE A 60 -7.82 -10.80 8.65
CA ILE A 60 -9.08 -10.17 9.11
C ILE A 60 -9.97 -9.88 7.90
N VAL A 61 -9.46 -9.13 6.92
CA VAL A 61 -10.15 -8.87 5.64
C VAL A 61 -9.67 -9.91 4.62
N ARG A 62 -10.55 -10.82 4.23
CA ARG A 62 -10.24 -11.96 3.35
C ARG A 62 -9.99 -11.58 1.90
N GLN A 63 -10.57 -10.49 1.40
CA GLN A 63 -10.37 -10.03 0.03
C GLN A 63 -8.87 -9.83 -0.21
N LEU A 64 -8.33 -10.37 -1.30
CA LEU A 64 -6.91 -10.27 -1.62
C LEU A 64 -6.47 -8.80 -1.67
N HIS A 65 -5.42 -8.48 -0.94
CA HIS A 65 -4.82 -7.16 -0.94
C HIS A 65 -3.34 -7.21 -0.57
N PHE A 66 -2.56 -6.32 -1.19
CA PHE A 66 -1.15 -6.17 -0.92
C PHE A 66 -0.88 -4.85 -0.21
N HIS A 67 -0.30 -4.94 0.98
CA HIS A 67 0.27 -3.80 1.67
C HIS A 67 1.61 -3.44 1.05
N VAL A 68 1.83 -2.17 0.74
CA VAL A 68 3.12 -1.60 0.31
C VAL A 68 3.45 -0.44 1.22
N ILE A 69 4.51 -0.58 2.01
CA ILE A 69 4.82 0.31 3.13
C ILE A 69 6.25 0.83 3.02
N GLY A 70 6.42 2.14 3.10
CA GLY A 70 7.70 2.81 3.23
C GLY A 70 8.17 2.79 4.68
N ARG A 71 9.42 2.39 4.90
CA ARG A 71 10.04 2.18 6.22
C ARG A 71 11.37 2.90 6.31
N HIS A 72 11.77 3.25 7.51
CA HIS A 72 13.08 3.84 7.80
C HIS A 72 13.51 3.56 9.23
N VAL A 73 14.82 3.69 9.50
CA VAL A 73 15.31 3.60 10.88
C VAL A 73 14.63 4.69 11.73
N GLY A 74 14.10 4.28 12.88
CA GLY A 74 13.41 5.18 13.81
C GLY A 74 11.94 5.43 13.51
N ASP A 75 11.37 4.80 12.46
CA ASP A 75 9.90 4.78 12.33
C ASP A 75 9.25 4.04 13.51
N PRO A 76 7.96 4.29 13.83
CA PRO A 76 7.35 3.82 15.08
C PRO A 76 7.32 2.30 15.29
N ALA A 77 7.58 1.50 14.25
CA ALA A 77 7.64 0.04 14.36
C ALA A 77 9.01 -0.54 13.99
N TRP A 78 10.03 0.27 13.70
CA TRP A 78 11.34 -0.24 13.29
C TRP A 78 12.04 -1.01 14.44
N PRO A 79 12.70 -2.16 14.18
CA PRO A 79 12.84 -2.89 12.89
C PRO A 79 11.71 -3.92 12.63
N GLY A 80 10.73 -3.99 13.51
CA GLY A 80 9.60 -4.93 13.41
C GLY A 80 8.58 -4.60 12.30
N PRO A 81 7.58 -5.47 12.14
CA PRO A 81 6.47 -5.25 11.22
C PRO A 81 5.55 -4.12 11.72
N VAL A 82 4.90 -3.39 10.81
CA VAL A 82 3.91 -2.36 11.19
C VAL A 82 2.58 -2.95 11.67
N TRP A 83 2.24 -4.17 11.25
CA TRP A 83 0.96 -4.80 11.55
C TRP A 83 0.87 -5.13 13.05
N GLY A 84 -0.17 -4.63 13.70
CA GLY A 84 -0.42 -4.85 15.13
C GLY A 84 0.48 -4.03 16.07
N GLN A 85 1.29 -3.10 15.54
CA GLN A 85 2.13 -2.23 16.36
C GLN A 85 1.46 -0.87 16.60
N GLY A 86 1.18 -0.58 17.87
CA GLY A 86 0.59 0.68 18.31
C GLY A 86 -0.83 0.95 17.79
N GLN A 87 -1.30 2.18 17.98
CA GLN A 87 -2.60 2.65 17.47
C GLN A 87 -2.42 3.44 16.18
N ALA A 88 -3.35 3.28 15.24
CA ALA A 88 -3.34 4.04 14.00
C ALA A 88 -3.58 5.52 14.29
N HIS A 89 -2.78 6.39 13.68
CA HIS A 89 -2.97 7.83 13.76
C HIS A 89 -3.66 8.26 12.46
N ARG A 90 -4.90 8.75 12.55
CA ARG A 90 -5.66 9.11 11.34
C ARG A 90 -5.19 10.47 10.83
N PHE A 91 -5.08 10.57 9.52
CA PHE A 91 -4.86 11.86 8.88
C PHE A 91 -6.02 12.81 9.19
N ASP A 92 -5.70 14.09 9.35
CA ASP A 92 -6.68 15.15 9.18
C ASP A 92 -7.37 15.04 7.80
N PRO A 93 -8.69 15.28 7.68
CA PRO A 93 -9.41 15.12 6.42
C PRO A 93 -8.84 15.91 5.25
N GLN A 94 -8.35 17.13 5.48
CA GLN A 94 -7.77 17.96 4.42
C GLN A 94 -6.42 17.38 3.96
N VAL A 95 -5.57 17.02 4.91
CA VAL A 95 -4.28 16.37 4.64
C VAL A 95 -4.47 15.04 3.92
N LEU A 96 -5.51 14.27 4.29
CA LEU A 96 -5.86 13.04 3.62
C LEU A 96 -6.21 13.28 2.15
N ALA A 97 -7.03 14.30 1.86
CA ALA A 97 -7.41 14.65 0.49
C ALA A 97 -6.19 15.06 -0.36
N GLU A 98 -5.30 15.87 0.19
CA GLU A 98 -4.04 16.27 -0.45
C GLU A 98 -3.15 15.06 -0.74
N ARG A 99 -3.00 14.13 0.22
CA ARG A 99 -2.24 12.90 0.03
C ARG A 99 -2.86 11.99 -1.03
N VAL A 100 -4.19 11.89 -1.08
CA VAL A 100 -4.88 11.13 -2.13
C VAL A 100 -4.60 11.74 -3.50
N ALA A 101 -4.67 13.07 -3.64
CA ALA A 101 -4.34 13.75 -4.88
C ALA A 101 -2.89 13.51 -5.31
N HIS A 102 -1.94 13.66 -4.37
CA HIS A 102 -0.52 13.37 -4.61
C HIS A 102 -0.29 11.95 -5.14
N TRP A 103 -0.88 10.94 -4.51
CA TRP A 103 -0.70 9.55 -4.94
C TRP A 103 -1.38 9.24 -6.26
N LYS A 104 -2.53 9.86 -6.55
CA LYS A 104 -3.20 9.72 -7.85
C LYS A 104 -2.29 10.22 -8.96
N GLU A 105 -1.77 11.42 -8.84
CA GLU A 105 -0.83 12.00 -9.82
C GLU A 105 0.42 11.12 -9.96
N ARG A 106 1.08 10.79 -8.85
CA ARG A 106 2.34 10.03 -8.84
C ARG A 106 2.19 8.62 -9.42
N LEU A 107 1.02 7.99 -9.24
CA LEU A 107 0.71 6.68 -9.79
C LEU A 107 0.00 6.76 -11.15
N GLY A 108 -0.10 7.95 -11.76
CA GLY A 108 -0.71 8.18 -13.07
C GLY A 108 -2.19 7.78 -13.13
N TYR A 109 -2.91 7.89 -12.02
CA TYR A 109 -4.37 7.88 -11.99
C TYR A 109 -4.86 9.29 -12.33
N SER A 110 -5.15 9.52 -13.62
CA SER A 110 -5.96 10.67 -13.99
C SER A 110 -7.32 10.57 -13.29
N PRO A 111 -7.93 11.68 -12.86
CA PRO A 111 -9.34 11.66 -12.47
C PRO A 111 -10.12 11.03 -13.63
N GLN A 112 -10.73 9.87 -13.39
CA GLN A 112 -11.73 9.36 -14.32
C GLN A 112 -12.85 10.41 -14.34
N PRO A 113 -13.32 10.84 -15.52
CA PRO A 113 -14.48 11.72 -15.62
C PRO A 113 -15.73 11.09 -15.00
#